data_AF-K2BNW5-F1
#
_entry.id   AF-K2BNW5-F1
#
_cell.length_a   1.000
_cell.length_b   1.000
_cell.length_c   1.000
_cell.angle_alpha   90.00
_cell.angle_beta   90.00
_cell.angle_gamma   90.00
#
_symmetry.space_group_name_H-M   'P 1'
#
loop_
_entity.id
_entity.type
_entity.pdbx_description
1 polymer ?
#
loop_
_entity_poly.entity_id
_entity_poly.type
_entity_poly.pdbx_seq_one_letter_code
_entity_poly.pdbx_strand_id
1 'polypeptide(L)'
;MMKNKSECAQLSPCALGLAFGITNGLFMMLFAWAGMFGFGVALIDVIGSVFYGYAPTFLGGIIGGVWGLIDGFVFGFVAGWIYNGSLGCCCKFCSKK
;
A
#
# COMPACT_ATOMS: atom_id res chain seq x y z
N MET A 1 21.32 26.73 3.09
CA MET A 1 21.93 25.39 2.99
C MET A 1 21.42 24.74 1.73
N MET A 2 22.34 24.43 0.82
CA MET A 2 22.05 23.91 -0.51
C MET A 2 21.72 22.42 -0.42
N LYS A 3 20.53 22.03 -0.91
CA LYS A 3 20.34 20.71 -1.52
C LYS A 3 19.83 20.95 -2.92
N ASN A 4 20.77 21.28 -3.81
CA ASN A 4 20.55 21.25 -5.23
C ASN A 4 20.94 19.83 -5.66
N LYS A 5 19.93 19.00 -5.88
CA LYS A 5 20.12 17.63 -6.32
C LYS A 5 19.24 17.51 -7.56
N SER A 6 19.90 17.57 -8.70
CA SER A 6 19.35 17.31 -10.02
C SER A 6 18.77 15.88 -10.02
N GLU A 7 17.46 15.69 -9.87
CA GLU A 7 16.94 14.35 -9.58
C GLU A 7 15.71 14.03 -10.43
N CYS A 8 15.90 13.16 -11.44
CA CYS A 8 14.82 12.48 -12.17
C CYS A 8 13.71 12.05 -11.19
N ALA A 9 12.45 12.37 -11.47
CA ALA A 9 11.25 12.09 -10.66
C ALA A 9 11.45 11.01 -9.58
N GLN A 10 12.02 11.35 -8.43
CA GLN A 10 12.22 10.39 -7.33
C GLN A 10 10.96 10.36 -6.49
N LEU A 11 10.48 9.16 -6.14
CA LEU A 11 9.37 9.03 -5.21
C LEU A 11 9.89 8.91 -3.78
N SER A 12 9.19 9.55 -2.84
CA SER A 12 9.38 9.26 -1.42
C SER A 12 8.75 7.91 -1.09
N PRO A 13 9.54 6.85 -0.77
CA PRO A 13 8.99 5.52 -0.51
C PRO A 13 8.07 5.51 0.72
N CYS A 14 8.37 6.34 1.72
CA CYS A 14 7.55 6.47 2.92
C CYS A 14 6.20 7.16 2.64
N ALA A 15 6.19 8.20 1.79
CA ALA A 15 4.95 8.86 1.41
C ALA A 15 4.06 7.94 0.55
N LEU A 16 4.67 7.19 -0.36
CA LEU A 16 3.98 6.20 -1.17
C LEU A 16 3.43 5.05 -0.30
N GLY A 17 4.26 4.52 0.60
CA GLY A 17 3.86 3.51 1.59
C GLY A 17 2.66 3.98 2.41
N LEU A 18 2.72 5.18 2.97
CA LEU A 18 1.61 5.69 3.80
C LEU A 18 0.31 5.84 3.02
N ALA A 19 0.36 6.40 1.81
CA ALA A 19 -0.82 6.55 0.96
C ALA A 19 -1.42 5.19 0.57
N PHE A 20 -0.58 4.23 0.21
CA PHE A 20 -1.01 2.88 -0.18
C PHE A 20 -1.56 2.10 1.02
N GLY A 21 -0.91 2.20 2.19
CA GLY A 21 -1.37 1.64 3.45
C GLY A 21 -2.75 2.16 3.84
N ILE A 22 -2.96 3.49 3.86
CA ILE A 22 -4.26 4.07 4.21
C ILE A 22 -5.35 3.61 3.24
N THR A 23 -5.06 3.65 1.93
CA THR A 23 -6.02 3.24 0.90
C THR A 23 -6.39 1.76 1.05
N ASN A 24 -5.41 0.89 1.23
CA ASN A 24 -5.62 -0.55 1.38
C ASN A 24 -6.31 -0.92 2.71
N GLY A 25 -5.96 -0.25 3.81
CA GLY A 25 -6.62 -0.42 5.10
C GLY A 25 -8.10 0.00 5.05
N LEU A 26 -8.41 1.16 4.46
CA LEU A 26 -9.79 1.58 4.25
C LEU A 26 -10.54 0.61 3.34
N PHE A 27 -9.92 0.12 2.27
CA PHE A 27 -10.51 -0.88 1.40
C PHE A 27 -10.87 -2.15 2.17
N MET A 28 -9.92 -2.75 2.91
CA MET A 28 -10.15 -3.98 3.68
C MET A 28 -11.26 -3.81 4.73
N MET A 29 -11.29 -2.66 5.40
CA MET A 29 -12.32 -2.34 6.40
C MET A 29 -13.71 -2.23 5.77
N LEU A 30 -13.84 -1.44 4.71
CA LEU A 30 -15.11 -1.27 3.99
C LEU A 30 -15.57 -2.58 3.33
N PHE A 31 -14.64 -3.39 2.84
CA PHE A 31 -14.94 -4.67 2.21
C PHE A 31 -15.51 -5.67 3.22
N ALA A 32 -14.95 -5.76 4.43
CA ALA A 32 -15.50 -6.58 5.50
C ALA A 32 -16.91 -6.13 5.91
N TRP A 33 -17.14 -4.82 6.00
CA TRP A 33 -18.46 -4.28 6.34
C TRP A 33 -19.48 -4.46 5.21
N ALA A 34 -19.07 -4.37 3.95
CA ALA A 34 -19.91 -4.76 2.82
C ALA A 34 -20.27 -6.25 2.87
N GLY A 35 -19.33 -7.09 3.34
CA GLY A 35 -19.55 -8.50 3.62
C GLY A 35 -20.68 -8.79 4.60
N MET A 36 -20.95 -7.89 5.54
CA MET A 36 -22.10 -8.03 6.46
C MET A 36 -23.44 -8.03 5.73
N PHE A 37 -23.50 -7.43 4.53
CA PHE A 37 -24.67 -7.41 3.66
C PHE A 37 -24.66 -8.53 2.60
N GLY A 38 -23.73 -9.49 2.71
CA GLY A 38 -23.59 -10.61 1.78
C GLY A 38 -22.69 -10.33 0.56
N PHE A 39 -22.06 -9.16 0.47
CA PHE A 39 -21.19 -8.83 -0.65
C PHE A 39 -19.79 -9.43 -0.48
N GLY A 40 -19.36 -10.26 -1.44
CA GLY A 40 -17.96 -10.72 -1.49
C GLY A 40 -17.54 -11.66 -0.35
N VAL A 41 -18.48 -12.31 0.35
CA VAL A 41 -18.22 -13.19 1.50
C VAL A 41 -17.19 -14.28 1.17
N ALA A 42 -17.29 -14.92 -0.01
CA ALA A 42 -16.31 -15.92 -0.44
C ALA A 42 -14.88 -15.36 -0.54
N LEU A 43 -14.72 -14.08 -0.95
CA LEU A 43 -13.41 -13.44 -0.97
C LEU A 43 -12.93 -13.12 0.45
N ILE A 44 -13.83 -12.68 1.33
CA ILE A 44 -13.52 -12.42 2.75
C ILE A 44 -13.03 -13.70 3.44
N ASP A 45 -13.65 -14.86 3.17
CA ASP A 45 -13.25 -16.14 3.76
C ASP A 45 -11.84 -16.56 3.30
N VAL A 46 -11.53 -16.36 2.01
CA VAL A 46 -10.18 -16.61 1.48
C VAL A 46 -9.17 -15.67 2.12
N ILE A 47 -9.48 -14.38 2.22
CA ILE A 47 -8.61 -13.38 2.87
C ILE A 47 -8.44 -13.71 4.36
N GLY A 48 -9.50 -14.10 5.06
CA GLY A 48 -9.49 -14.48 6.48
C GLY A 48 -8.71 -15.76 6.79
N SER A 49 -8.47 -16.61 5.79
CA SER A 49 -7.54 -17.74 5.94
C SER A 49 -6.08 -17.31 6.10
N VAL A 50 -5.73 -16.13 5.58
CA VAL A 50 -4.38 -15.54 5.67
C VAL A 50 -4.32 -14.52 6.81
N PHE A 51 -5.36 -13.68 6.93
CA PHE A 51 -5.44 -12.61 7.90
C PHE A 51 -6.31 -13.01 9.09
N TYR A 52 -5.63 -13.40 10.17
CA TYR A 52 -6.30 -13.79 11.39
C TYR A 52 -7.23 -12.68 11.91
N GLY A 53 -8.49 -13.05 12.16
CA GLY A 53 -9.52 -12.15 12.64
C GLY A 53 -10.23 -11.32 11.56
N TYR A 54 -9.90 -11.52 10.28
CA TYR A 54 -10.69 -10.93 9.20
C TYR A 54 -11.96 -11.74 8.95
N ALA A 55 -13.10 -11.09 9.08
CA ALA A 55 -14.43 -11.68 8.96
C ALA A 55 -15.43 -10.60 8.55
N PRO A 56 -16.59 -10.97 7.99
CA PRO A 56 -17.66 -10.03 7.64
C PRO A 56 -18.40 -9.56 8.90
N THR A 57 -17.68 -8.86 9.80
CA THR A 57 -18.17 -8.32 11.06
C THR A 57 -17.57 -6.94 11.29
N PHE A 58 -18.16 -6.16 12.20
CA PHE A 58 -17.64 -4.83 12.52
C PHE A 58 -16.18 -4.89 13.00
N LEU A 59 -15.90 -5.80 13.95
CA LEU A 59 -14.55 -6.00 14.50
C LEU A 59 -13.59 -6.58 13.46
N GLY A 60 -14.06 -7.50 12.61
CA GLY A 60 -13.28 -8.05 11.50
C GLY A 60 -12.86 -6.98 10.49
N GLY A 61 -13.70 -5.96 10.25
CA GLY A 61 -13.32 -4.82 9.43
C GLY A 61 -12.24 -3.94 10.07
N ILE A 62 -12.27 -3.71 11.38
CA ILE A 62 -11.20 -2.98 12.09
C ILE A 62 -9.88 -3.75 11.99
N ILE A 63 -9.91 -5.07 12.26
CA ILE A 63 -8.75 -5.94 12.17
C ILE A 63 -8.19 -5.96 10.73
N GLY A 64 -9.07 -6.10 9.74
CA GLY A 64 -8.72 -6.01 8.32
C GLY A 64 -8.12 -4.65 7.94
N GLY A 65 -8.61 -3.57 8.52
CA GLY A 65 -8.05 -2.23 8.33
C GLY A 65 -6.62 -2.11 8.84
N VAL A 66 -6.31 -2.71 9.99
CA VAL A 66 -4.93 -2.75 10.53
C VAL A 66 -4.02 -3.60 9.64
N TRP A 67 -4.45 -4.80 9.26
CA TRP A 67 -3.69 -5.65 8.32
C TRP A 67 -3.45 -4.95 6.99
N GLY A 68 -4.51 -4.38 6.40
CA GLY A 68 -4.43 -3.65 5.15
C GLY A 68 -3.52 -2.42 5.22
N LEU A 69 -3.49 -1.73 6.36
CA LEU A 69 -2.56 -0.61 6.60
C LEU A 69 -1.11 -1.08 6.61
N ILE A 70 -0.81 -2.17 7.33
CA ILE A 70 0.55 -2.70 7.46
C ILE A 70 1.04 -3.23 6.11
N ASP A 71 0.28 -4.11 5.47
CA ASP A 71 0.69 -4.71 4.20
C ASP A 71 0.73 -3.67 3.07
N GLY A 72 -0.25 -2.77 3.04
CA GLY A 72 -0.26 -1.68 2.07
C GLY A 72 0.93 -0.74 2.27
N PHE A 73 1.33 -0.47 3.50
CA PHE A 73 2.52 0.33 3.78
C PHE A 73 3.80 -0.36 3.30
N VAL A 74 3.97 -1.64 3.65
CA VAL A 74 5.14 -2.42 3.23
C VAL A 74 5.21 -2.50 1.71
N PHE A 75 4.08 -2.80 1.05
CA PHE A 75 4.01 -2.88 -0.41
C PHE A 75 4.33 -1.55 -1.08
N GLY A 76 3.74 -0.45 -0.62
CA GLY A 76 4.01 0.89 -1.15
C GLY A 76 5.45 1.35 -0.90
N PHE A 77 6.03 1.01 0.26
CA PHE A 77 7.44 1.30 0.56
C PHE A 77 8.37 0.53 -0.38
N VAL A 78 8.16 -0.78 -0.54
CA VAL A 78 8.94 -1.63 -1.44
C VAL A 78 8.80 -1.15 -2.88
N ALA A 79 7.59 -0.80 -3.32
CA ALA A 79 7.35 -0.25 -4.66
C ALA A 79 8.13 1.05 -4.89
N GLY A 80 8.12 1.97 -3.92
CA GLY A 80 8.90 3.21 -4.00
C GLY A 80 10.41 2.97 -4.02
N TRP A 81 10.89 1.97 -3.27
CA TRP A 81 12.29 1.59 -3.27
C TRP A 81 12.73 0.98 -4.60
N ILE A 82 11.94 0.04 -5.15
CA ILE A 82 12.19 -0.56 -6.47
C ILE A 82 12.16 0.51 -7.56
N TYR A 83 11.19 1.43 -7.51
CA TYR A 83 11.09 2.54 -8.45
C TYR A 83 12.37 3.39 -8.44
N ASN A 84 12.82 3.82 -7.26
CA ASN A 84 14.05 4.61 -7.13
C ASN A 84 15.30 3.82 -7.56
N GLY A 85 15.36 2.51 -7.30
CA GLY A 85 16.44 1.64 -7.78
C GLY A 85 16.45 1.50 -9.31
N SER A 86 15.29 1.52 -9.95
CA SER A 86 15.12 1.37 -11.40
C SER A 86 15.50 2.63 -12.19
N LEU A 87 15.61 3.79 -11.52
CA LEU A 87 16.03 5.05 -12.15
C LEU A 87 17.51 5.04 -12.60
N GLY A 88 18.29 4.00 -12.23
CA GLY A 88 19.71 3.84 -12.56
C GLY A 88 20.09 3.85 -14.06
N CYS A 89 19.13 3.79 -14.98
CA CYS A 89 19.40 3.87 -16.43
C CYS A 89 19.09 5.24 -17.07
N CYS A 90 18.27 6.11 -16.47
CA CYS A 90 17.89 7.39 -17.10
C CYS A 90 18.84 8.56 -16.79
N CYS A 91 19.80 8.41 -15.86
CA CYS A 91 20.64 9.55 -15.44
C CYS A 91 21.98 9.71 -16.20
N LYS A 92 22.51 8.70 -16.93
CA LYS A 92 23.74 8.92 -17.71
C LYS A 92 23.52 9.82 -18.94
N PHE A 93 22.30 9.88 -19.47
CA PHE A 93 21.98 10.66 -20.67
C PHE A 93 21.37 12.04 -20.37
N CYS A 94 20.87 12.28 -19.15
CA CYS A 94 20.18 13.53 -18.80
C CYS A 94 21.08 14.56 -18.09
N SER A 95 22.33 14.22 -17.76
CA SER A 95 23.33 15.14 -17.17
C SER A 95 24.22 15.85 -18.22
N LYS A 96 23.77 15.96 -19.47
CA LYS A 96 24.34 16.90 -20.45
C LYS A 96 23.26 17.83 -20.94
N LYS A 97 23.07 18.93 -20.22
CA LYS A 97 22.72 20.20 -20.85
C LYS A 97 23.39 21.33 -20.09
#